data_AF-A0A6V7IH14-F1
#
_entry.id   AF-A0A6V7IH14-F1
#
_cell.length_a   1.000
_cell.length_b   1.000
_cell.length_c   1.000
_cell.angle_alpha   90.00
_cell.angle_beta   90.00
_cell.angle_gamma   90.00
#
_symmetry.space_group_name_H-M   'P 1'
#
loop_
_entity.id
_entity.type
_entity.pdbx_description
1 polymer ?
#
loop_
_entity_poly.entity_id
_entity_poly.type
_entity_poly.pdbx_seq_one_letter_code
_entity_poly.pdbx_strand_id
1 'polypeptide(L)' 'RKQDEIHYIENSIRVRSAEHKKAGAELDATCEICIKTKFADGIGHLCDYCHIRCCARCGGKVTLRSNK' A
#
# COMPACT_ATOMS: atom_id res chain seq x y z
N ARG A 1 -3.79 2.03 -34.32
CA ARG A 1 -4.53 1.02 -33.52
C ARG A 1 -3.84 0.71 -32.19
N LYS A 2 -2.67 0.05 -32.16
CA LYS A 2 -1.97 -0.25 -30.88
C LYS A 2 -1.50 1.00 -30.13
N GLN A 3 -1.08 2.03 -30.85
CA GLN A 3 -0.68 3.31 -30.24
C GLN A 3 -1.86 4.05 -29.61
N ASP A 4 -3.05 4.00 -30.24
CA ASP A 4 -4.26 4.61 -29.70
C ASP A 4 -4.73 3.91 -28.41
N GLU A 5 -4.64 2.57 -28.38
CA GLU A 5 -4.90 1.77 -27.17
C GLU A 5 -3.91 2.11 -26.04
N ILE A 6 -2.61 2.18 -26.34
CA ILE A 6 -1.58 2.55 -25.35
C ILE A 6 -1.87 3.95 -24.81
N HIS A 7 -2.13 4.93 -25.68
CA HIS A 7 -2.44 6.31 -25.27
C HIS A 7 -3.70 6.40 -24.40
N TYR A 8 -4.73 5.61 -24.71
CA TYR A 8 -5.94 5.53 -23.89
C TYR A 8 -5.67 4.92 -22.50
N ILE A 9 -4.87 3.85 -22.44
CA ILE A 9 -4.50 3.20 -21.17
C ILE A 9 -3.65 4.15 -20.32
N GLU A 10 -2.65 4.82 -20.91
CA GLU A 10 -1.80 5.78 -20.21
C GLU A 10 -2.60 6.95 -19.64
N ASN A 11 -3.54 7.51 -20.39
CA ASN A 11 -4.42 8.57 -19.91
C ASN A 11 -5.32 8.07 -18.77
N SER A 12 -5.84 6.85 -18.86
CA SER A 12 -6.65 6.23 -17.81
C SER A 12 -5.85 6.02 -16.52
N ILE A 13 -4.57 5.62 -16.63
CA ILE A 13 -3.64 5.49 -15.50
C ILE A 13 -3.36 6.86 -14.86
N ARG A 14 -3.13 7.89 -15.67
CA ARG A 14 -2.88 9.25 -15.20
C ARG A 14 -4.05 9.81 -14.40
N VAL A 15 -5.27 9.69 -14.91
CA VAL A 15 -6.49 10.17 -14.24
C VAL A 15 -6.67 9.47 -12.89
N ARG A 16 -6.63 8.14 -12.87
CA ARG A 16 -6.74 7.36 -11.62
C ARG A 16 -5.66 7.68 -10.61
N SER A 17 -4.42 7.85 -11.06
CA SER A 17 -3.29 8.20 -10.18
C SER A 17 -3.47 9.58 -9.56
N ALA A 18 -4.03 10.55 -10.31
CA ALA A 18 -4.33 11.88 -9.80
C ALA A 18 -5.48 11.86 -8.77
N GLU A 19 -6.50 11.03 -8.99
CA GLU A 19 -7.59 10.81 -8.04
C GLU A 19 -7.08 10.19 -6.74
N HIS A 20 -6.24 9.15 -6.83
CA HIS A 20 -5.60 8.53 -5.66
C HIS A 20 -4.68 9.50 -4.90
N LYS A 21 -3.94 10.39 -5.59
CA LYS A 21 -3.11 11.41 -4.95
C LYS A 21 -3.92 12.45 -4.18
N LYS A 22 -5.11 12.82 -4.67
CA LYS A 22 -6.03 13.73 -3.97
C LYS A 22 -6.62 13.12 -2.69
N ALA A 23 -6.71 11.79 -2.62
CA ALA A 23 -7.05 11.07 -1.38
C ALA A 23 -5.88 10.95 -0.39
N GLY A 24 -4.80 11.75 -0.58
CA GLY A 24 -3.45 11.63 -0.03
C GLY A 24 -3.24 11.60 1.49
N ALA A 25 -4.27 11.34 2.29
CA ALA A 25 -4.15 11.00 3.71
C ALA A 25 -4.40 9.50 3.98
N GLU A 26 -5.04 8.75 3.08
CA GLU A 26 -5.52 7.41 3.40
C GLU A 26 -4.54 6.27 3.07
N LEU A 27 -3.56 6.49 2.20
CA LEU A 27 -2.63 5.43 1.78
C LEU A 27 -1.59 5.11 2.86
N ASP A 28 -1.14 6.10 3.62
CA ASP A 28 -0.20 5.92 4.74
C ASP A 28 -0.81 5.13 5.91
N ALA A 29 -2.15 5.17 5.99
CA ALA A 29 -2.95 4.39 6.90
C ALA A 29 -3.46 3.10 6.25
N THR A 30 -2.88 2.60 5.16
CA THR A 30 -3.33 1.35 4.53
C THR A 30 -2.17 0.36 4.40
N CYS A 31 -2.46 -0.94 4.48
CA CYS A 31 -1.49 -2.01 4.26
C CYS A 31 -0.89 -1.91 2.86
N GLU A 32 0.42 -1.73 2.77
CA GLU A 32 1.15 -1.53 1.51
C GLU A 32 1.20 -2.80 0.63
N ILE A 33 0.82 -3.96 1.18
CA ILE A 33 0.78 -5.23 0.45
C ILE A 33 -0.57 -5.44 -0.24
N CYS A 34 -1.68 -5.29 0.50
CA CYS A 34 -3.02 -5.59 -0.03
C CYS A 34 -3.81 -4.34 -0.43
N ILE A 35 -3.39 -3.15 0.00
CA ILE A 35 -4.05 -1.86 -0.23
C ILE A 35 -5.55 -1.88 0.13
N LYS A 36 -5.93 -2.81 1.02
CA LYS A 36 -7.34 -3.09 1.39
C LYS A 36 -7.61 -2.81 2.85
N THR A 37 -6.66 -3.20 3.70
CA THR A 37 -6.77 -3.00 5.14
C THR A 37 -6.31 -1.60 5.49
N LYS A 38 -7.24 -0.75 5.93
CA LYS A 38 -6.92 0.51 6.61
C LYS A 38 -6.52 0.22 8.07
N PHE A 39 -5.54 0.95 8.58
CA PHE A 39 -5.03 0.93 9.94
C PHE A 39 -5.68 2.06 10.74
N ALA A 40 -5.91 1.82 12.02
CA ALA A 40 -6.07 2.90 12.99
C ALA A 40 -4.69 3.40 13.44
N ASP A 41 -4.64 4.55 14.13
CA ASP A 41 -3.38 5.14 14.58
C ASP A 41 -2.54 4.15 15.40
N GLY A 42 -1.28 3.95 14.99
CA GLY A 42 -0.34 3.06 15.66
C GLY A 42 -0.55 1.55 15.42
N ILE A 43 -1.52 1.15 14.58
CA ILE A 43 -1.77 -0.25 14.22
C ILE A 43 -1.02 -0.60 12.93
N GLY A 44 -0.48 -1.82 12.87
CA GLY A 44 0.23 -2.36 11.71
C GLY A 44 1.57 -2.97 12.11
N HIS A 45 2.13 -3.79 11.23
CA HIS A 45 3.47 -4.37 11.41
C HIS A 45 4.43 -3.72 10.44
N LEU A 46 5.59 -3.28 10.91
CA LEU A 46 6.68 -2.85 10.05
C LEU A 46 7.57 -4.07 9.76
N CYS A 47 7.85 -4.33 8.49
CA CYS A 47 8.81 -5.35 8.12
C CYS A 47 10.23 -4.82 8.36
N ASP A 48 11.03 -5.48 9.21
CA ASP A 48 12.42 -5.07 9.48
C ASP A 48 13.34 -5.12 8.24
N TYR A 49 12.97 -5.89 7.22
CA TYR A 49 13.73 -5.98 5.97
C TYR A 49 13.29 -4.92 4.96
N CYS A 50 11.99 -4.90 4.66
CA CYS A 50 11.45 -4.07 3.56
C CYS A 50 11.04 -2.67 4.01
N HIS A 51 10.94 -2.41 5.32
CA HIS A 51 10.47 -1.14 5.90
C HIS A 51 9.06 -0.71 5.45
N ILE A 52 8.25 -1.65 4.96
CA ILE A 52 6.84 -1.42 4.60
C ILE A 52 5.91 -1.77 5.75
N ARG A 53 4.75 -1.10 5.81
CA ARG A 53 3.67 -1.34 6.76
C ARG A 53 2.67 -2.35 6.23
N CYS A 54 2.50 -3.47 6.93
CA CYS A 54 1.63 -4.57 6.55
C CYS A 54 0.59 -4.92 7.62
N CYS A 55 -0.55 -5.48 7.20
CA CYS A 55 -1.58 -5.96 8.12
C CYS A 55 -1.28 -7.38 8.61
N ALA A 56 -1.95 -7.80 9.68
CA ALA A 56 -1.79 -9.13 10.28
C ALA A 56 -2.10 -10.31 9.32
N ARG A 57 -2.68 -10.06 8.14
CA ARG A 57 -2.91 -11.10 7.10
C ARG A 57 -1.81 -11.12 6.04
N CYS A 58 -1.06 -10.03 5.87
CA CYS A 58 -0.02 -9.90 4.87
C CYS A 58 1.39 -10.03 5.48
N GLY A 59 1.49 -10.04 6.80
CA GLY A 59 2.72 -10.26 7.54
C GLY A 59 2.42 -10.60 9.00
N GLY A 60 3.45 -10.96 9.76
CA GLY A 60 3.33 -11.31 11.17
C GLY A 60 4.56 -10.86 11.97
N LYS A 61 4.35 -10.65 13.28
CA LYS A 61 5.44 -10.36 14.23
C LYS A 61 6.18 -11.65 14.57
N VAL A 62 7.49 -11.65 14.39
CA VAL A 62 8.36 -12.77 14.80
C VAL A 62 9.20 -12.33 16.00
N THR A 63 9.10 -13.05 17.11
CA THR A 63 9.94 -12.85 18.29
C THR A 63 11.11 -13.83 18.25
N LEU A 64 12.29 -13.36 17.87
CA LEU A 64 13.48 -14.22 17.77
C LEU A 64 14.06 -14.62 19.15
N ARG A 65 13.70 -13.90 20.22
CA ARG A 65 14.09 -14.18 21.62
C ARG A 65 12.97 -13.73 22.57
N SER A 66 12.86 -14.38 23.72
CA SER A 66 11.83 -14.07 24.73
C SER A 66 11.99 -12.74 25.46
N ASN A 67 13.05 -11.96 25.17
CA ASN A 67 13.33 -10.69 25.86
C ASN A 67 12.98 -9.45 25.03
N LYS A 68 11.87 -9.49 24.29
CA LYS A 68 11.25 -8.31 23.65
C LYS A 68 9.80 -8.57 23.26
#